data_AF-A0A9E7NAG4-F1
#
_entry.id   AF-A0A9E7NAG4-F1
#
_cell.length_a   1.000
_cell.length_b   1.000
_cell.length_c   1.000
_cell.angle_alpha   90.00
_cell.angle_beta   90.00
_cell.angle_gamma   90.00
#
_symmetry.space_group_name_H-M   'P 1'
#
loop_
_entity.id
_entity.type
_entity.pdbx_description
1 polymer ?
#
loop_
_entity_poly.entity_id
_entity_poly.type
_entity_poly.pdbx_seq_one_letter_code
_entity_poly.pdbx_strand_id
1 'polypeptide(L)'
;MARKIASGEIGEESFDAVPTGRRIAVMKLVPAVVLGVLIGGLVALSLSNIGGAAAGFVVATLLSAYYLYRKPLPSAVFGTGLYLTAGLLVLAPILFYVPTILAPDGSSGAEEAGTFIGSILGLFLWGFVFFLIALVVFTLGYFSNRRAKKKLSARASASRGSYDP
;
A
#
# COMPACT_ATOMS: atom_id res chain seq x y z
N MET A 1 21.35 35.12 -38.66
CA MET A 1 21.92 34.51 -37.43
C MET A 1 20.96 33.45 -36.92
N ALA A 2 21.20 32.18 -37.29
CA ALA A 2 20.35 31.04 -36.93
C ALA A 2 20.96 30.32 -35.71
N ARG A 3 20.19 30.18 -34.63
CA ARG A 3 20.56 29.38 -33.45
C ARG A 3 20.34 27.91 -33.76
N LYS A 4 21.43 27.17 -33.91
CA LYS A 4 21.51 25.71 -33.94
C LYS A 4 21.17 25.21 -32.52
N ILE A 5 19.89 24.87 -32.29
CA ILE A 5 19.48 24.20 -31.06
C ILE A 5 20.09 22.80 -31.10
N ALA A 6 21.02 22.56 -30.19
CA ALA A 6 21.62 21.26 -29.97
C ALA A 6 20.50 20.27 -29.64
N SER A 7 20.23 19.40 -30.61
CA SER A 7 19.56 18.11 -30.43
C SER A 7 20.40 17.31 -29.44
N GLY A 8 20.15 17.53 -28.15
CA GLY A 8 20.58 16.60 -27.12
C GLY A 8 19.86 15.29 -27.41
N GLU A 9 20.62 14.32 -27.91
CA GLU A 9 20.26 12.92 -27.91
C GLU A 9 19.99 12.53 -26.46
N ILE A 10 18.74 12.73 -26.03
CA ILE A 10 18.22 12.12 -24.82
C ILE A 10 18.22 10.66 -25.19
N GLY A 11 19.28 9.96 -24.77
CA GLY A 11 19.52 8.56 -25.07
C GLY A 11 18.21 7.81 -24.98
N GLU A 12 17.77 7.33 -26.14
CA GLU A 12 16.77 6.29 -26.24
C GLU A 12 17.34 5.12 -25.42
N GLU A 13 17.03 5.09 -24.13
CA GLU A 13 17.11 3.87 -23.36
C GLU A 13 16.25 2.90 -24.14
N SER A 14 16.92 2.05 -24.91
CA SER A 14 16.41 0.90 -25.61
C SER A 14 15.63 0.03 -24.61
N PHE A 15 14.38 0.43 -24.41
CA PHE A 15 13.41 -0.23 -23.56
C PHE A 15 12.59 -1.23 -24.41
N ASP A 16 13.19 -1.71 -25.51
CA ASP A 16 12.55 -2.55 -26.52
C ASP A 16 13.10 -3.99 -26.56
N ALA A 17 13.82 -4.41 -25.53
CA ALA A 17 13.82 -5.83 -25.19
C ALA A 17 12.47 -6.13 -24.53
N VAL A 18 11.44 -6.44 -25.34
CA VAL A 18 10.15 -6.96 -24.88
C VAL A 18 10.45 -8.02 -23.82
N PRO A 19 10.23 -7.73 -22.53
CA PRO A 19 10.65 -8.65 -21.49
C PRO A 19 9.83 -9.92 -21.69
N THR A 20 10.53 -11.02 -21.99
CA THR A 20 9.96 -12.37 -22.04
C THR A 20 8.98 -12.55 -20.87
N GLY A 21 7.85 -13.22 -21.09
CA GLY A 21 6.74 -13.27 -20.11
C GLY A 21 7.17 -13.63 -18.67
N ARG A 22 8.27 -14.38 -18.53
CA ARG A 22 8.94 -14.69 -17.26
C ARG A 22 9.47 -13.46 -16.51
N ARG A 23 10.14 -12.50 -17.18
CA ARG A 23 10.67 -11.28 -16.53
C ARG A 23 9.53 -10.39 -16.02
N ILE A 24 8.45 -10.25 -16.78
CA ILE A 24 7.27 -9.48 -16.37
C ILE A 24 6.60 -10.12 -15.14
N ALA A 25 6.48 -11.46 -15.12
CA ALA A 25 5.92 -12.18 -13.99
C ALA A 25 6.75 -11.96 -12.71
N VAL A 26 8.08 -12.04 -12.80
CA VAL A 26 8.98 -11.80 -11.65
C VAL A 26 8.91 -10.35 -11.16
N MET A 27 8.91 -9.38 -12.09
CA MET A 27 8.81 -7.95 -11.75
C MET A 27 7.50 -7.59 -11.03
N LYS A 28 6.43 -8.39 -11.19
CA LYS A 28 5.18 -8.22 -10.44
C LYS A 28 5.18 -8.98 -9.12
N LEU A 29 5.76 -10.18 -9.10
CA LEU A 29 5.73 -11.07 -7.94
C LEU A 29 6.48 -10.47 -6.75
N VAL A 30 7.71 -10.01 -6.97
CA VAL A 30 8.57 -9.47 -5.91
C VAL A 30 7.88 -8.33 -5.14
N PRO A 31 7.41 -7.24 -5.79
CA PRO A 31 6.76 -6.16 -5.05
C PRO A 31 5.42 -6.58 -4.42
N ALA A 32 4.68 -7.51 -5.03
CA ALA A 32 3.44 -8.02 -4.44
C ALA A 32 3.70 -8.77 -3.13
N VAL A 33 4.74 -9.61 -3.08
CA VAL A 33 5.15 -10.33 -1.88
C VAL A 33 5.66 -9.37 -0.81
N VAL A 34 6.56 -8.44 -1.18
CA VAL A 34 7.12 -7.46 -0.24
C VAL A 34 6.01 -6.60 0.40
N LEU A 35 5.11 -6.07 -0.41
CA LEU A 35 3.99 -5.28 0.09
C LEU A 35 2.99 -6.13 0.87
N GLY A 36 2.79 -7.39 0.48
CA GLY A 36 1.93 -8.30 1.22
C GLY A 36 2.49 -8.66 2.61
N VAL A 37 3.80 -8.85 2.73
CA VAL A 37 4.49 -9.03 4.02
C VAL A 37 4.33 -7.78 4.88
N LEU A 38 4.51 -6.59 4.30
CA LEU A 38 4.32 -5.33 5.02
C LEU A 38 2.88 -5.16 5.53
N ILE A 39 1.89 -5.44 4.67
CA ILE A 39 0.46 -5.42 5.03
C ILE A 39 0.17 -6.45 6.14
N GLY A 40 0.67 -7.67 6.01
CA GLY A 40 0.49 -8.70 7.03
C GLY A 40 1.14 -8.33 8.35
N GLY A 41 2.32 -7.70 8.34
CA GLY A 41 2.99 -7.20 9.53
C GLY A 41 2.16 -6.16 10.27
N LEU A 42 1.51 -5.23 9.55
CA LEU A 42 0.60 -4.26 10.15
C LEU A 42 -0.63 -4.92 10.77
N VAL A 43 -1.22 -5.91 10.09
CA VAL A 43 -2.36 -6.67 10.64
C VAL A 43 -1.93 -7.46 11.88
N ALA A 44 -0.77 -8.10 11.86
CA ALA A 44 -0.22 -8.83 12.99
C ALA A 44 -0.01 -7.92 14.21
N LEU A 45 0.53 -6.71 13.97
CA LEU A 45 0.70 -5.68 15.00
C LEU A 45 -0.65 -5.27 15.60
N SER A 46 -1.67 -5.06 14.77
CA SER A 46 -3.02 -4.73 15.26
C SER A 46 -3.67 -5.84 16.07
N LEU A 47 -3.32 -7.11 15.82
CA LEU A 47 -3.89 -8.28 16.50
C LEU A 47 -3.03 -8.80 17.66
N SER A 48 -1.94 -8.11 18.00
CA SER A 48 -1.02 -8.55 19.06
C SER A 48 -1.72 -8.68 20.43
N ASN A 49 -2.74 -7.85 20.67
CA ASN A 49 -3.43 -7.78 21.96
C ASN A 49 -4.47 -8.89 22.15
N ILE A 50 -4.88 -9.59 21.09
CA ILE A 50 -5.94 -10.62 21.12
C ILE A 50 -5.43 -12.03 20.80
N GLY A 51 -4.11 -12.23 20.73
CA GLY A 51 -3.48 -13.54 20.46
C GLY A 51 -3.60 -14.04 19.02
N GLY A 52 -4.11 -13.22 18.09
CA GLY A 52 -4.34 -13.58 16.68
C GLY A 52 -3.21 -13.21 15.71
N ALA A 53 -2.10 -12.66 16.20
CA ALA A 53 -1.08 -12.01 15.37
C ALA A 53 -0.49 -12.94 14.28
N ALA A 54 -0.12 -14.17 14.61
CA ALA A 54 0.49 -15.10 13.65
C ALA A 54 -0.48 -15.54 12.54
N ALA A 55 -1.72 -15.90 12.91
CA ALA A 55 -2.73 -16.28 11.93
C ALA A 55 -3.12 -15.08 11.05
N GLY A 56 -3.31 -13.91 11.66
CA GLY A 56 -3.58 -12.66 10.97
C GLY A 56 -2.48 -12.27 9.99
N PHE A 57 -1.21 -12.42 10.39
CA PHE A 57 -0.05 -12.21 9.53
C PHE A 57 -0.13 -13.07 8.27
N VAL A 58 -0.23 -14.40 8.44
CA VAL A 58 -0.21 -15.36 7.33
C VAL A 58 -1.38 -15.09 6.38
N VAL A 59 -2.61 -14.97 6.91
CA VAL A 59 -3.81 -14.73 6.10
C VAL A 59 -3.71 -13.40 5.36
N ALA A 60 -3.38 -12.32 6.05
CA ALA A 60 -3.29 -10.99 5.44
C ALA A 60 -2.17 -10.93 4.40
N THR A 61 -1.00 -11.53 4.65
CA THR A 61 0.10 -11.59 3.67
C THR A 61 -0.29 -12.37 2.44
N LEU A 62 -0.87 -13.56 2.57
CA LEU A 62 -1.26 -14.38 1.42
C LEU A 62 -2.36 -13.70 0.60
N LEU A 63 -3.41 -13.19 1.26
CA LEU A 63 -4.52 -12.52 0.58
C LEU A 63 -4.07 -11.24 -0.12
N SER A 64 -3.27 -10.40 0.55
CA SER A 64 -2.79 -9.14 -0.03
C SER A 64 -1.79 -9.40 -1.16
N ALA A 65 -0.82 -10.32 -1.00
CA ALA A 65 0.12 -10.67 -2.06
C ALA A 65 -0.62 -11.24 -3.29
N TYR A 66 -1.61 -12.11 -3.07
CA TYR A 66 -2.45 -12.65 -4.14
C TYR A 66 -3.25 -11.57 -4.87
N TYR A 67 -3.92 -10.69 -4.12
CA TYR A 67 -4.69 -9.59 -4.67
C TYR A 67 -3.81 -8.61 -5.47
N LEU A 68 -2.61 -8.31 -4.95
CA LEU A 68 -1.64 -7.44 -5.60
C LEU A 68 -1.07 -8.07 -6.87
N TYR A 69 -0.74 -9.37 -6.86
CA TYR A 69 -0.21 -10.08 -8.03
C TYR A 69 -1.17 -10.05 -9.24
N ARG A 70 -2.48 -10.01 -9.00
CA ARG A 70 -3.51 -9.90 -10.04
C ARG A 70 -3.54 -8.54 -10.75
N LYS A 71 -2.79 -7.51 -10.32
CA LYS A 71 -2.76 -6.21 -11.00
C LYS A 71 -2.02 -6.29 -12.35
N PRO A 72 -2.47 -5.56 -13.39
CA PRO A 72 -1.95 -5.72 -14.75
C PRO A 72 -0.51 -5.18 -14.92
N LEU A 73 -0.11 -4.20 -14.11
CA LEU A 73 1.19 -3.55 -14.19
C LEU A 73 1.91 -3.55 -12.84
N PRO A 74 3.25 -3.67 -12.80
CA PRO A 74 4.02 -3.60 -11.56
C PRO A 74 3.87 -2.24 -10.84
N SER A 75 3.72 -1.14 -11.58
CA SER A 75 3.44 0.17 -10.96
C SER A 75 2.04 0.23 -10.32
N ALA A 76 1.07 -0.51 -10.84
CA ALA A 76 -0.26 -0.62 -10.23
C ALA A 76 -0.23 -1.48 -8.96
N VAL A 77 0.67 -2.47 -8.87
CA VAL A 77 0.95 -3.24 -7.65
C VAL A 77 1.38 -2.29 -6.53
N PHE A 78 2.42 -1.48 -6.77
CA PHE A 78 2.91 -0.52 -5.79
C PHE A 78 1.84 0.50 -5.37
N GLY A 79 1.16 1.12 -6.32
CA GLY A 79 0.11 2.09 -6.02
C GLY A 79 -1.00 1.49 -5.16
N THR A 80 -1.49 0.29 -5.53
CA THR A 80 -2.55 -0.39 -4.77
C THR A 80 -2.07 -0.82 -3.39
N GLY A 81 -0.86 -1.37 -3.28
CA GLY A 81 -0.30 -1.81 -2.00
C GLY A 81 -0.16 -0.65 -1.03
N LEU A 82 0.36 0.50 -1.48
CA LEU A 82 0.47 1.70 -0.66
C LEU A 82 -0.90 2.21 -0.19
N TYR A 83 -1.95 2.12 -1.02
CA TYR A 83 -3.31 2.47 -0.58
C TYR A 83 -3.84 1.53 0.51
N LEU A 84 -3.61 0.22 0.38
CA LEU A 84 -4.01 -0.75 1.40
C LEU A 84 -3.25 -0.51 2.71
N THR A 85 -1.94 -0.27 2.62
CA THR A 85 -1.10 0.10 3.75
C THR A 85 -1.59 1.37 4.43
N ALA A 86 -1.88 2.43 3.67
CA ALA A 86 -2.42 3.68 4.22
C ALA A 86 -3.76 3.47 4.91
N GLY A 87 -4.68 2.71 4.30
CA GLY A 87 -5.95 2.36 4.93
C GLY A 87 -5.76 1.59 6.24
N LEU A 88 -4.85 0.61 6.25
CA LEU A 88 -4.50 -0.13 7.47
C LEU A 88 -3.85 0.75 8.53
N LEU A 89 -2.99 1.69 8.17
CA LEU A 89 -2.39 2.63 9.13
C LEU A 89 -3.47 3.50 9.80
N VAL A 90 -4.49 3.94 9.06
CA VAL A 90 -5.62 4.68 9.65
C VAL A 90 -6.44 3.78 10.59
N LEU A 91 -6.61 2.50 10.24
CA LEU A 91 -7.38 1.55 11.04
C LEU A 91 -6.60 0.96 12.23
N ALA A 92 -5.27 0.92 12.18
CA ALA A 92 -4.43 0.22 13.15
C ALA A 92 -4.64 0.72 14.58
N PRO A 93 -4.71 2.04 14.88
CA PRO A 93 -5.01 2.54 16.21
C PRO A 93 -6.36 2.04 16.73
N ILE A 94 -7.39 2.03 15.89
CA ILE A 94 -8.72 1.54 16.27
C ILE A 94 -8.65 0.06 16.62
N LEU A 95 -8.04 -0.75 15.76
CA LEU A 95 -7.89 -2.19 15.99
C LEU A 95 -7.06 -2.52 17.24
N PHE A 96 -6.06 -1.69 17.55
CA PHE A 96 -5.20 -1.87 18.71
C PHE A 96 -5.90 -1.56 20.04
N TYR A 97 -6.72 -0.51 20.08
CA TYR A 97 -7.39 -0.03 21.30
C TYR A 97 -8.79 -0.62 21.54
N VAL A 98 -9.48 -1.10 20.49
CA VAL A 98 -10.81 -1.73 20.64
C VAL A 98 -10.81 -2.88 21.66
N PRO A 99 -9.85 -3.83 21.66
CA PRO A 99 -9.80 -4.89 22.66
C PRO A 99 -9.69 -4.37 24.10
N THR A 100 -8.96 -3.28 24.31
CA THR A 100 -8.81 -2.64 25.63
C THR A 100 -10.11 -2.00 26.10
N ILE A 101 -10.90 -1.42 25.18
CA ILE A 101 -12.20 -0.81 25.50
C ILE A 101 -13.28 -1.86 25.76
N LEU A 102 -13.20 -3.01 25.10
CA LEU A 102 -14.19 -4.08 25.20
C LEU A 102 -13.84 -5.14 26.25
N ALA A 103 -12.69 -5.01 26.92
CA ALA A 103 -12.31 -5.92 27.99
C ALA A 103 -13.37 -5.83 29.12
N PRO A 104 -13.97 -6.97 29.52
CA PRO A 104 -14.95 -6.98 30.60
C PRO A 104 -14.23 -6.90 31.94
N ASP A 105 -14.06 -5.69 32.44
CA ASP A 105 -13.37 -5.43 33.69
C ASP A 105 -14.41 -5.48 34.81
N GLY A 106 -14.43 -6.56 35.60
CA GLY A 106 -15.35 -6.72 36.73
C GLY A 106 -15.05 -5.80 37.94
N SER A 107 -14.29 -4.73 37.74
CA SER A 107 -13.73 -3.88 38.79
C SER A 107 -14.17 -2.42 38.65
N SER A 108 -15.38 -2.12 39.13
CA SER A 108 -15.87 -0.74 39.23
C SER A 108 -14.99 0.09 40.18
N GLY A 109 -14.15 1.00 39.63
CA GLY A 109 -13.26 1.86 40.41
C GLY A 109 -12.53 2.96 39.61
N ALA A 110 -11.81 3.84 40.32
CA ALA A 110 -11.06 4.97 39.72
C ALA A 110 -9.93 4.53 38.78
N GLU A 111 -9.40 3.32 38.95
CA GLU A 111 -8.35 2.74 38.12
C GLU A 111 -8.84 2.40 36.70
N GLU A 112 -10.08 1.92 36.58
CA GLU A 112 -10.74 1.63 35.30
C GLU A 112 -10.97 2.94 34.51
N ALA A 113 -11.49 3.97 35.19
CA ALA A 113 -11.68 5.29 34.59
C ALA A 113 -10.35 5.89 34.09
N GLY A 114 -9.27 5.73 34.85
CA GLY A 114 -7.93 6.16 34.45
C GLY A 114 -7.43 5.42 33.20
N THR A 115 -7.61 4.10 33.14
CA THR A 115 -7.20 3.26 32.01
C THR A 115 -8.01 3.55 30.75
N PHE A 116 -9.32 3.78 30.90
CA PHE A 116 -10.20 4.16 29.80
C PHE A 116 -9.83 5.53 29.22
N ILE A 117 -9.65 6.55 30.07
CA ILE A 117 -9.22 7.89 29.65
C ILE A 117 -7.84 7.83 28.98
N GLY A 118 -6.90 7.11 29.59
CA GLY A 118 -5.56 6.89 29.04
C GLY A 118 -5.60 6.21 27.67
N SER A 119 -6.49 5.24 27.49
CA SER A 119 -6.69 4.54 26.22
C SER A 119 -7.27 5.45 25.13
N ILE A 120 -8.25 6.30 25.47
CA ILE A 120 -8.81 7.29 24.53
C ILE A 120 -7.75 8.31 24.12
N LEU A 121 -7.00 8.86 25.08
CA LEU A 121 -5.91 9.81 24.80
C LEU A 121 -4.82 9.16 23.94
N GLY A 122 -4.45 7.92 24.27
CA GLY A 122 -3.50 7.12 23.48
C GLY A 122 -4.00 6.89 22.05
N LEU A 123 -5.27 6.52 21.88
CA LEU A 123 -5.90 6.35 20.56
C LEU A 123 -5.85 7.64 19.75
N PHE A 124 -6.08 8.79 20.38
CA PHE A 124 -6.05 10.08 19.68
C PHE A 124 -4.62 10.46 19.25
N LEU A 125 -3.65 10.35 20.17
CA LEU A 125 -2.24 10.68 19.90
C LEU A 125 -1.64 9.76 18.84
N TRP A 126 -1.73 8.45 19.04
CA TRP A 126 -1.24 7.48 18.06
C TRP A 126 -2.05 7.55 16.77
N GLY A 127 -3.37 7.71 16.87
CA GLY A 127 -4.25 7.95 15.72
C GLY A 127 -3.75 9.06 14.81
N PHE A 128 -3.38 10.19 15.39
CA PHE A 128 -2.85 11.32 14.63
C PHE A 128 -1.49 11.01 13.99
N VAL A 129 -0.56 10.36 14.71
CA VAL A 129 0.75 9.97 14.16
C VAL A 129 0.59 9.01 12.97
N PHE A 130 -0.22 7.96 13.14
CA PHE A 130 -0.51 6.99 12.08
C PHE A 130 -1.22 7.65 10.89
N PHE A 131 -2.13 8.59 11.14
CA PHE A 131 -2.78 9.37 10.09
C PHE A 131 -1.78 10.19 9.26
N LEU A 132 -0.81 10.86 9.89
CA LEU A 132 0.23 11.61 9.17
C LEU A 132 1.08 10.68 8.28
N ILE A 133 1.48 9.52 8.80
CA ILE A 133 2.22 8.51 8.02
C ILE A 133 1.35 8.01 6.86
N ALA A 134 0.07 7.70 7.12
CA ALA A 134 -0.88 7.26 6.11
C ALA A 134 -1.04 8.30 5.00
N LEU A 135 -1.07 9.59 5.33
CA LEU A 135 -1.14 10.68 4.35
C LEU A 135 0.07 10.70 3.41
N VAL A 136 1.28 10.53 3.95
CA VAL A 136 2.51 10.45 3.16
C VAL A 136 2.48 9.23 2.24
N VAL A 137 2.16 8.06 2.78
CA VAL A 137 2.08 6.79 2.04
C VAL A 137 1.01 6.87 0.93
N PHE A 138 -0.15 7.43 1.25
CA PHE A 138 -1.25 7.67 0.30
C PHE A 138 -0.81 8.58 -0.84
N THR A 139 -0.10 9.66 -0.52
CA THR A 139 0.44 10.60 -1.52
C THR A 139 1.42 9.90 -2.47
N LEU A 140 2.34 9.10 -1.95
CA LEU A 140 3.25 8.29 -2.77
C LEU A 140 2.51 7.27 -3.66
N GLY A 141 1.46 6.65 -3.11
CA GLY A 141 0.56 5.75 -3.85
C GLY A 141 -0.14 6.45 -5.00
N TYR A 142 -0.65 7.66 -4.77
CA TYR A 142 -1.33 8.48 -5.78
C TYR A 142 -0.42 8.81 -6.97
N PHE A 143 0.80 9.28 -6.73
CA PHE A 143 1.74 9.58 -7.81
C PHE A 143 2.11 8.34 -8.63
N SER A 144 2.33 7.20 -7.96
CA SER A 144 2.64 5.92 -8.62
C SER A 144 1.49 5.45 -9.50
N ASN A 145 0.26 5.54 -9.01
CA ASN A 145 -0.94 5.13 -9.74
C ASN A 145 -1.22 6.06 -10.94
N ARG A 146 -1.00 7.38 -10.78
CA ARG A 146 -1.13 8.35 -11.88
C ARG A 146 -0.16 8.05 -13.02
N ARG A 147 1.09 7.67 -12.71
CA ARG A 147 2.08 7.25 -13.73
C ARG A 147 1.64 5.96 -14.44
N ALA A 148 1.06 5.00 -13.71
CA ALA A 148 0.58 3.75 -14.30
C ALA A 148 -0.56 3.97 -15.31
N LYS A 149 -1.56 4.80 -14.96
CA LYS A 149 -2.69 5.12 -15.85
C LYS A 149 -2.23 5.75 -17.16
N LYS A 150 -1.29 6.71 -17.10
CA LYS A 150 -0.71 7.33 -18.31
C LYS A 150 -0.11 6.29 -19.26
N LYS A 151 0.64 5.32 -18.73
CA LYS A 151 1.24 4.24 -19.55
C LYS A 151 0.19 3.32 -20.19
N LEU A 152 -0.90 3.02 -19.49
CA LEU A 152 -2.00 2.23 -20.04
C LEU A 152 -2.74 2.96 -21.15
N SER A 153 -3.08 4.24 -20.95
CA SER A 153 -3.75 5.06 -21.95
C SER A 153 -2.91 5.21 -23.22
N ALA A 154 -1.59 5.44 -23.08
CA ALA A 154 -0.69 5.53 -24.23
C ALA A 154 -0.66 4.24 -25.06
N ARG A 155 -0.61 3.06 -24.40
CA ARG A 155 -0.67 1.76 -25.08
C ARG A 155 -2.02 1.53 -25.77
N ALA A 156 -3.12 1.90 -25.12
CA ALA A 156 -4.45 1.77 -25.70
C ALA A 156 -4.60 2.63 -26.97
N SER A 157 -4.12 3.87 -26.95
CA SER A 157 -4.13 4.76 -28.13
C SER A 157 -3.25 4.22 -29.26
N ALA A 158 -2.05 3.73 -28.96
CA ALA A 158 -1.17 3.12 -29.96
C ALA A 158 -1.80 1.90 -30.63
N SER A 159 -2.52 1.07 -29.87
CA SER A 159 -3.23 -0.09 -30.43
C SER A 159 -4.45 0.24 -31.30
N ARG A 160 -5.00 1.46 -31.21
CA ARG A 160 -6.13 1.90 -32.05
C ARG A 160 -5.65 2.49 -33.38
N GLY A 161 -4.53 3.22 -33.38
CA GLY A 161 -3.99 3.83 -34.59
C GLY A 161 -3.48 2.82 -35.64
N SER A 162 -3.30 1.55 -35.28
CA SER A 162 -2.90 0.49 -36.22
C SER A 162 -4.08 -0.16 -36.98
N TYR A 163 -5.32 0.28 -36.74
CA TYR A 163 -6.53 -0.29 -37.36
C TYR A 163 -7.26 0.67 -38.31
N ASP A 164 -6.68 1.81 -38.66
CA ASP A 164 -7.19 2.64 -39.76
C ASP A 164 -6.57 2.16 -41.08
N PRO A 165 -7.34 1.51 -41.98
CA PRO A 165 -6.87 1.05 -43.29
C PRO A 165 -6.69 2.18 -44.31
#